data_AF-A0A929NR22-F1
#
_entry.id   AF-A0A929NR22-F1
#
_cell.length_a   1.000
_cell.length_b   1.000
_cell.length_c   1.000
_cell.angle_alpha   90.00
_cell.angle_beta   90.00
_cell.angle_gamma   90.00
#
_symmetry.space_group_name_H-M   'P 1'
#
loop_
_entity.id
_entity.type
_entity.pdbx_description
1 polymer ?
#
loop_
_entity_poly.entity_id
_entity_poly.type
_entity_poly.pdbx_seq_one_letter_code
_entity_poly.pdbx_strand_id
1 'polypeptide(L)'
;MSESAYYGLSEGELRELAQLYRAGLGIIAVASGAAGSGKSTLAANLAIQAPRAGLGPMVLMDAARRGGLTRWWDRRRGQKPQLASLGGASRLADTVDRLHGMGAKLIIIDTGPAMDDMVEQVLAMASLVVIPCRPERNDLFAA
;
A
#
# COMPACT_ATOMS: atom_id res chain seq x y z
N MET A 1 -3.22 -22.22 22.29
CA MET A 1 -2.93 -20.80 22.62
C MET A 1 -3.94 -19.96 21.88
N SER A 2 -4.54 -18.96 22.52
CA SER A 2 -5.50 -18.07 21.86
C SER A 2 -4.78 -17.16 20.86
N GLU A 3 -5.49 -16.74 19.82
CA GLU A 3 -5.00 -15.80 18.80
C GLU A 3 -4.49 -14.49 19.43
N SER A 4 -5.09 -14.07 20.55
CA SER A 4 -4.65 -12.90 21.32
C SER A 4 -3.29 -13.01 21.97
N ALA A 5 -2.89 -14.21 22.41
CA ALA A 5 -1.59 -14.44 23.03
C ALA A 5 -0.44 -14.37 22.01
N TYR A 6 -0.74 -14.55 20.71
CA TYR A 6 0.27 -14.53 19.64
C TYR A 6 0.68 -13.10 19.24
N TYR A 7 -0.23 -12.14 19.38
CA TYR A 7 -0.02 -10.75 18.95
C TYR A 7 0.19 -9.76 20.10
N GLY A 8 0.05 -10.19 21.35
CA GLY A 8 0.19 -9.31 22.52
C GLY A 8 -0.91 -8.26 22.64
N LEU A 9 -2.05 -8.47 21.97
CA LEU A 9 -3.20 -7.57 21.93
C LEU A 9 -4.37 -8.15 22.72
N SER A 10 -5.14 -7.29 23.37
CA SER A 10 -6.40 -7.66 24.02
C SER A 10 -7.46 -8.08 22.98
N GLU A 11 -8.48 -8.81 23.41
CA GLU A 11 -9.61 -9.14 22.53
C GLU A 11 -10.35 -7.89 22.01
N GLY A 12 -10.35 -6.80 22.78
CA GLY A 12 -10.92 -5.52 22.36
C GLY A 12 -10.15 -4.93 21.19
N GLU A 13 -8.83 -4.86 21.30
CA GLU A 13 -7.94 -4.37 20.24
C GLU A 13 -7.98 -5.24 18.99
N LEU A 14 -8.09 -6.57 19.15
CA LEU A 14 -8.26 -7.49 18.01
C LEU A 14 -9.60 -7.30 17.31
N ARG A 15 -10.68 -7.04 18.05
CA ARG A 15 -11.99 -6.73 17.45
C ARG A 15 -11.95 -5.38 16.74
N GLU A 16 -11.30 -4.37 17.31
CA GLU A 16 -11.12 -3.06 16.69
C GLU A 16 -10.27 -3.17 15.41
N LEU A 17 -9.14 -3.88 15.45
CA LEU A 17 -8.34 -4.23 14.28
C LEU A 17 -9.17 -4.98 13.24
N ALA A 18 -9.90 -6.02 13.63
CA ALA A 18 -10.76 -6.77 12.71
C ALA A 18 -11.89 -5.90 12.14
N GLN A 19 -12.39 -4.92 12.89
CA GLN A 19 -13.43 -3.99 12.47
C GLN A 19 -12.88 -2.90 11.54
N LEU A 20 -11.66 -2.42 11.78
CA LEU A 20 -10.88 -1.57 10.87
C LEU A 20 -10.58 -2.31 9.55
N TYR A 21 -10.14 -3.57 9.63
CA TYR A 21 -9.94 -4.43 8.47
C TYR A 21 -11.28 -4.75 7.75
N ARG A 22 -12.38 -4.97 8.47
CA ARG A 22 -13.73 -5.20 7.88
C ARG A 22 -14.39 -3.95 7.32
N ALA A 23 -14.07 -2.76 7.84
CA ALA A 23 -14.57 -1.49 7.31
C ALA A 23 -14.10 -1.25 5.87
N GLY A 24 -13.06 -1.98 5.43
CA GLY A 24 -12.67 -2.05 4.04
C GLY A 24 -12.25 -0.69 3.51
N LEU A 25 -11.49 0.07 4.30
CA LEU A 25 -10.75 1.26 3.89
C LEU A 25 -9.28 1.00 4.24
N GLY A 26 -8.66 0.09 3.50
CA GLY A 26 -7.28 -0.35 3.77
C GLY A 26 -6.28 0.44 2.94
N ILE A 27 -5.22 0.95 3.57
CA ILE A 27 -4.04 1.47 2.86
C ILE A 27 -2.93 0.44 3.01
N ILE A 28 -2.45 -0.09 1.88
CA ILE A 28 -1.28 -0.96 1.82
C ILE A 28 -0.13 -0.18 1.21
N ALA A 29 0.92 0.06 1.99
CA ALA A 29 2.17 0.60 1.47
C ALA A 29 3.09 -0.54 1.03
N VAL A 30 3.70 -0.41 -0.15
CA VAL A 30 4.77 -1.30 -0.60
C VAL A 30 6.07 -0.51 -0.55
N ALA A 31 6.88 -0.75 0.49
CA ALA A 31 8.03 0.07 0.83
C ALA A 31 9.30 -0.77 1.02
N SER A 32 10.48 -0.19 0.78
CA SER A 32 11.78 -0.86 0.92
C SER A 32 12.87 0.12 0.52
N GLY A 33 13.93 0.22 1.33
CA GLY A 33 15.10 1.06 1.04
C GLY A 33 15.96 0.55 -0.13
N ALA A 34 15.83 -0.74 -0.46
CA ALA A 34 16.58 -1.37 -1.55
C ALA A 34 16.02 -0.99 -2.93
N ALA A 35 16.90 -0.53 -3.82
CA ALA A 35 16.53 -0.31 -5.21
C ALA A 35 16.29 -1.65 -5.94
N GLY A 36 15.20 -1.72 -6.70
CA GLY A 36 14.85 -2.91 -7.48
C GLY A 36 14.32 -4.09 -6.67
N SER A 37 14.04 -3.95 -5.37
CA SER A 37 13.51 -5.03 -4.51
C SER A 37 12.16 -5.61 -4.95
N GLY A 38 11.54 -5.06 -5.99
CA GLY A 38 10.30 -5.56 -6.57
C GLY A 38 9.05 -4.82 -6.13
N LYS A 39 9.16 -3.68 -5.42
CA LYS A 39 8.03 -2.87 -4.94
C LYS A 39 6.96 -2.60 -6.00
N SER A 40 7.31 -1.90 -7.09
CA SER A 40 6.37 -1.58 -8.16
C SER A 40 5.78 -2.83 -8.82
N THR A 41 6.58 -3.89 -8.97
CA THR A 41 6.11 -5.16 -9.53
C THR A 41 5.10 -5.83 -8.60
N LEU A 42 5.35 -5.84 -7.30
CA LEU A 42 4.45 -6.39 -6.30
C LEU A 42 3.16 -5.58 -6.21
N ALA A 43 3.27 -4.24 -6.12
CA ALA A 43 2.12 -3.33 -6.11
C ALA A 43 1.22 -3.54 -7.34
N ALA A 44 1.81 -3.62 -8.53
CA ALA A 44 1.10 -3.90 -9.78
C ALA A 44 0.34 -5.25 -9.73
N ASN A 45 0.99 -6.32 -9.26
CA ASN A 45 0.36 -7.64 -9.20
C ASN A 45 -0.74 -7.70 -8.13
N LEU A 46 -0.51 -7.14 -6.94
CA LEU A 46 -1.50 -7.04 -5.87
C LEU A 46 -2.75 -6.29 -6.35
N ALA A 47 -2.55 -5.18 -7.08
CA ALA A 47 -3.67 -4.44 -7.65
C ALA A 47 -4.49 -5.30 -8.63
N ILE A 48 -3.87 -6.13 -9.47
CA ILE A 48 -4.63 -7.00 -10.37
C ILE A 48 -5.38 -8.11 -9.64
N GLN A 49 -4.80 -8.65 -8.58
CA GLN A 49 -5.40 -9.78 -7.86
C GLN A 49 -6.44 -9.36 -6.83
N ALA A 50 -6.29 -8.19 -6.19
CA ALA A 50 -7.20 -7.75 -5.13
C ALA A 50 -8.69 -7.81 -5.55
N PRO A 51 -9.12 -7.25 -6.70
CA PRO A 51 -10.52 -7.36 -7.12
C PRO A 51 -10.97 -8.79 -7.38
N ARG A 52 -10.08 -9.67 -7.84
CA ARG A 52 -10.37 -11.10 -8.07
C ARG A 52 -10.55 -11.87 -6.77
N ALA A 53 -9.89 -11.42 -5.70
CA ALA A 53 -10.06 -11.91 -4.34
C ALA A 53 -11.26 -11.27 -3.60
N GLY A 54 -12.09 -10.47 -4.29
CA GLY A 54 -13.20 -9.75 -3.67
C GLY A 54 -12.80 -8.50 -2.88
N LEU A 55 -11.53 -8.08 -2.97
CA LEU A 55 -11.00 -6.88 -2.33
C LEU A 55 -11.07 -5.68 -3.30
N GLY A 56 -12.00 -4.76 -3.07
CA GLY A 56 -12.14 -3.54 -3.86
C GLY A 56 -13.53 -2.89 -3.74
N PRO A 57 -13.81 -1.77 -4.44
CA PRO A 57 -12.98 -1.13 -5.48
C PRO A 57 -11.60 -0.69 -4.98
N MET A 58 -10.58 -0.81 -5.81
CA MET A 58 -9.18 -0.54 -5.43
C MET A 58 -8.54 0.49 -6.36
N VAL A 59 -7.65 1.30 -5.77
CA VAL A 59 -6.91 2.39 -6.42
C VAL A 59 -5.41 2.22 -6.16
N LEU A 60 -4.60 2.45 -7.19
CA LEU A 60 -3.14 2.55 -7.08
C LEU A 60 -2.71 4.00 -6.90
N MET A 61 -1.61 4.20 -6.18
CA MET A 61 -0.86 5.46 -6.14
C MET A 61 0.64 5.17 -6.25
N ASP A 62 1.37 6.01 -6.99
CA ASP A 62 2.80 5.84 -7.26
C ASP A 62 3.61 7.00 -6.67
N ALA A 63 4.21 6.76 -5.51
CA ALA A 63 5.05 7.72 -4.80
C ALA A 63 6.53 7.60 -5.20
N ALA A 64 6.87 6.66 -6.08
CA ALA A 64 8.24 6.54 -6.54
C ALA A 64 8.54 7.67 -7.53
N ARG A 65 9.55 8.50 -7.22
CA ARG A 65 10.05 9.56 -8.12
C ARG A 65 10.36 9.07 -9.54
N ARG A 66 10.75 7.80 -9.69
CA ARG A 66 11.04 7.20 -10.99
C ARG A 66 9.79 6.74 -11.74
N GLY A 67 8.59 6.77 -11.17
CA GLY A 67 7.32 6.50 -11.86
C GLY A 67 7.21 5.09 -12.46
N GLY A 68 7.78 4.08 -11.78
CA GLY A 68 7.84 2.71 -12.30
C GLY A 68 6.45 2.10 -12.48
N LEU A 69 5.61 2.26 -11.47
CA LEU A 69 4.24 1.77 -11.46
C LEU A 69 3.35 2.55 -12.44
N THR A 70 3.52 3.87 -12.52
CA THR A 70 2.81 4.74 -13.48
C THR A 70 3.08 4.31 -14.92
N ARG A 71 4.35 4.13 -15.30
CA ARG A 71 4.73 3.62 -16.63
C ARG A 71 4.21 2.22 -16.93
N TRP A 72 4.06 1.38 -15.90
CA TRP A 72 3.42 0.08 -16.07
C TRP A 72 1.92 0.25 -16.34
N TRP A 73 1.27 1.13 -15.58
CA TRP A 73 -0.15 1.42 -15.71
C TRP A 73 -0.50 1.99 -17.09
N ASP A 74 0.26 2.97 -17.60
CA ASP A 74 0.06 3.61 -18.91
C ASP A 74 0.09 2.63 -20.09
N ARG A 75 0.83 1.53 -19.97
CA ARG A 75 0.94 0.52 -21.03
C ARG A 75 -0.24 -0.46 -21.07
N ARG A 76 -1.12 -0.42 -20.08
CA ARG A 76 -2.25 -1.35 -19.98
C ARG A 76 -3.40 -0.90 -20.86
N ARG A 77 -4.05 -1.88 -21.49
CA ARG A 77 -5.31 -1.68 -22.24
C ARG A 77 -6.57 -1.87 -21.37
N GLY A 78 -6.42 -2.15 -20.08
CA GLY A 78 -7.52 -2.46 -19.17
C GLY A 78 -7.95 -1.25 -18.33
N GLN A 79 -9.25 -1.14 -18.04
CA GLN A 79 -9.83 -0.01 -17.28
C GLN A 79 -9.53 -0.03 -15.76
N LYS A 80 -9.00 -1.14 -15.23
CA LYS A 80 -8.66 -1.30 -13.81
C LYS A 80 -7.28 -1.95 -13.62
N PRO A 81 -6.57 -1.67 -12.51
CA PRO A 81 -6.88 -0.67 -11.46
C PRO A 81 -6.92 0.77 -11.97
N GLN A 82 -7.57 1.66 -11.23
CA GLN A 82 -7.41 3.12 -11.40
C GLN A 82 -6.10 3.56 -10.77
N LEU A 83 -5.43 4.54 -11.36
CA LEU A 83 -4.24 5.19 -10.81
C LEU A 83 -4.60 6.61 -10.40
N ALA A 84 -4.39 6.95 -9.14
CA ALA A 84 -4.63 8.30 -8.61
C ALA A 84 -3.31 9.03 -8.36
N SER A 85 -3.35 10.35 -8.53
CA SER A 85 -2.25 11.23 -8.12
C SER A 85 -2.23 11.38 -6.59
N LEU A 86 -1.04 11.39 -6.00
CA LEU A 86 -0.82 11.63 -4.56
C LEU A 86 -1.00 13.10 -4.17
N GLY A 87 -0.87 14.03 -5.11
CA GLY A 87 -0.66 15.44 -4.81
C GLY A 87 0.71 15.67 -4.16
N GLY A 88 0.74 16.46 -3.08
CA GLY A 88 1.92 16.67 -2.24
C GLY A 88 1.73 16.06 -0.86
N ALA A 89 2.82 15.85 -0.11
CA ALA A 89 2.79 15.13 1.17
C ALA A 89 1.77 15.69 2.17
N SER A 90 1.66 17.01 2.29
CA SER A 90 0.68 17.69 3.17
C SER A 90 -0.78 17.51 2.77
N ARG A 91 -1.06 17.02 1.55
CA ARG A 91 -2.42 16.79 1.02
C ARG A 91 -2.76 15.31 0.87
N LEU A 92 -1.87 14.41 1.28
CA LEU A 92 -2.07 12.97 1.08
C LEU A 92 -3.32 12.49 1.83
N ALA A 93 -3.49 12.90 3.08
CA ALA A 93 -4.65 12.56 3.90
C ALA A 93 -5.97 12.93 3.22
N ASP A 94 -6.11 14.20 2.83
CA ASP A 94 -7.30 14.69 2.11
C ASP A 94 -7.55 13.94 0.80
N THR A 95 -6.46 13.57 0.09
CA THR A 95 -6.55 12.83 -1.17
C THR A 95 -7.06 11.41 -0.94
N VAL A 96 -6.53 10.71 0.07
CA VAL A 96 -6.98 9.38 0.49
C VAL A 96 -8.44 9.41 0.93
N ASP A 97 -8.83 10.37 1.77
CA ASP A 97 -10.20 10.51 2.25
C ASP A 97 -11.18 10.76 1.11
N ARG A 98 -10.78 11.56 0.12
CA ARG A 98 -11.56 11.76 -1.10
C ARG A 98 -11.74 10.46 -1.88
N LEU A 99 -10.68 9.67 -2.03
CA LEU A 99 -10.75 8.37 -2.73
C LEU A 99 -11.69 7.41 -1.99
N HIS A 100 -11.61 7.35 -0.67
CA HIS A 100 -12.54 6.58 0.15
C HIS A 100 -13.99 7.07 0.01
N GLY A 101 -14.22 8.39 0.00
CA GLY A 101 -15.53 8.99 -0.26
C GLY A 101 -16.08 8.70 -1.66
N MET A 102 -15.20 8.43 -2.63
CA MET A 102 -15.57 7.95 -3.98
C MET A 102 -15.78 6.42 -4.05
N GLY A 103 -15.69 5.72 -2.92
CA GLY A 103 -15.95 4.28 -2.81
C GLY A 103 -14.72 3.40 -3.00
N ALA A 104 -13.50 3.96 -3.00
CA ALA A 104 -12.30 3.14 -2.89
C ALA A 104 -12.29 2.43 -1.54
N LYS A 105 -12.15 1.10 -1.56
CA LYS A 105 -12.04 0.25 -0.37
C LYS A 105 -10.62 -0.18 -0.04
N LEU A 106 -9.74 -0.06 -1.03
CA LEU A 106 -8.34 -0.44 -0.89
C LEU A 106 -7.50 0.52 -1.71
N ILE A 107 -6.48 1.10 -1.08
CA ILE A 107 -5.49 1.94 -1.72
C ILE A 107 -4.14 1.24 -1.57
N ILE A 108 -3.45 1.01 -2.68
CA ILE A 108 -2.09 0.46 -2.69
C ILE A 108 -1.15 1.56 -3.12
N ILE A 109 -0.16 1.86 -2.29
CA ILE A 109 0.82 2.93 -2.53
C ILE A 109 2.21 2.31 -2.72
N ASP A 110 2.77 2.48 -3.92
CA ASP A 110 4.16 2.09 -4.24
C ASP A 110 5.13 3.21 -3.88
N THR A 111 6.09 2.95 -2.99
CA THR A 111 7.03 3.99 -2.55
C THR A 111 8.36 3.97 -3.31
N GLY A 112 9.05 5.11 -3.29
CA GLY A 112 10.46 5.17 -3.66
C GLY A 112 11.38 4.44 -2.65
N PRO A 113 12.66 4.22 -3.01
CA PRO A 113 13.65 3.66 -2.09
C PRO A 113 14.23 4.69 -1.09
N ALA A 114 14.04 5.99 -1.33
CA ALA A 114 14.49 7.02 -0.42
C ALA A 114 13.43 7.29 0.64
N MET A 115 13.85 7.49 1.90
CA MET A 115 12.98 8.02 2.93
C MET A 115 12.88 9.53 2.76
N ASP A 116 11.68 10.02 2.47
CA ASP A 116 11.34 11.44 2.34
C ASP A 116 9.97 11.69 2.99
N ASP A 117 9.59 12.96 3.12
CA ASP A 117 8.31 13.37 3.74
C ASP A 117 7.10 12.63 3.14
N MET A 118 7.16 12.31 1.84
CA MET A 118 6.06 11.60 1.19
C MET A 118 5.98 10.15 1.68
N VAL A 119 7.12 9.44 1.71
CA VAL A 119 7.18 8.07 2.22
C VAL A 119 6.82 8.02 3.71
N GLU A 120 7.27 8.96 4.52
CA GLU A 120 6.92 9.05 5.94
C GLU A 120 5.40 9.17 6.16
N GLN A 121 4.73 10.05 5.40
CA GLN A 121 3.27 10.20 5.47
C GLN A 121 2.54 8.94 5.00
N VAL A 122 3.01 8.30 3.93
CA VAL A 122 2.45 7.02 3.45
C VAL A 122 2.54 5.95 4.53
N LEU A 123 3.70 5.81 5.17
CA LEU A 123 3.91 4.81 6.23
C LEU A 123 3.06 5.11 7.46
N ALA A 124 2.93 6.38 7.87
CA ALA A 124 2.12 6.79 9.01
C ALA A 124 0.63 6.47 8.83
N MET A 125 0.13 6.51 7.59
CA MET A 125 -1.27 6.23 7.26
C MET A 125 -1.54 4.75 6.91
N ALA A 126 -0.51 3.96 6.64
CA ALA A 126 -0.67 2.59 6.14
C ALA A 126 -1.21 1.66 7.23
N SER A 127 -2.30 0.96 6.93
CA SER A 127 -2.82 -0.16 7.73
C SER A 127 -1.96 -1.43 7.62
N LEU A 128 -1.18 -1.53 6.55
CA LEU A 128 -0.23 -2.62 6.32
C LEU A 128 0.95 -2.10 5.49
N VAL A 129 2.16 -2.41 5.94
CA VAL A 129 3.39 -2.16 5.18
C VAL A 129 3.95 -3.49 4.70
N VAL A 130 4.12 -3.63 3.40
CA VAL A 130 4.74 -4.80 2.77
C VAL A 130 6.14 -4.43 2.32
N ILE A 131 7.13 -5.13 2.86
CA ILE A 131 8.54 -4.88 2.57
C ILE A 131 9.12 -6.02 1.74
N PRO A 132 9.15 -5.91 0.40
CA PRO A 132 9.77 -6.94 -0.42
C PRO A 132 11.30 -6.89 -0.25
N CYS A 133 11.88 -8.06 -0.05
CA CYS A 133 13.32 -8.25 0.13
C CYS A 133 13.79 -9.36 -0.80
N ARG A 134 14.94 -9.17 -1.46
CA ARG A 134 15.63 -10.26 -2.16
C ARG A 134 16.38 -11.12 -1.14
N PRO A 135 16.72 -12.38 -1.47
CA PRO A 135 17.57 -13.22 -0.62
C PRO A 135 19.05 -12.79 -0.71
N GLU A 136 19.33 -11.50 -0.55
CA GLU A 136 20.68 -10.91 -0.56
C GLU A 136 20.91 -10.16 0.75
N ARG A 137 22.12 -10.28 1.32
CA ARG A 137 22.45 -9.72 2.63
C ARG A 137 22.18 -8.21 2.73
N ASN A 138 22.51 -7.46 1.68
CA ASN A 138 22.31 -6.01 1.67
C ASN A 138 20.82 -5.64 1.61
N ASP A 139 20.01 -6.42 0.90
CA ASP A 139 18.57 -6.19 0.80
C ASP A 139 17.89 -6.49 2.14
N LEU A 140 18.38 -7.47 2.92
CA LEU A 140 17.88 -7.76 4.27
C LEU A 140 18.09 -6.60 5.25
N PHE A 141 19.22 -5.89 5.15
CA PHE A 141 19.47 -4.72 5.99
C PHE A 141 18.70 -3.46 5.55
N ALA A 142 18.19 -3.46 4.32
CA ALA A 142 17.43 -2.34 3.75
C ALA A 142 15.90 -2.57 3.80
N ALA A 143 15.47 -3.72 4.32
CA ALA A 143 14.09 -4.09 4.58
C ALA A 143 13.73 -3.74 6.03
#